data_AF-A0A6I5X3G4-F1
#
_entry.id   AF-A0A6I5X3G4-F1
#
_cell.length_a   1.000
_cell.length_b   1.000
_cell.length_c   1.000
_cell.angle_alpha   90.00
_cell.angle_beta   90.00
_cell.angle_gamma   90.00
#
_symmetry.space_group_name_H-M   'P 1'
#
loop_
_entity.id
_entity.type
_entity.pdbx_description
1 polymer ?
#
loop_
_entity_poly.entity_id
_entity_poly.type
_entity_poly.pdbx_seq_one_letter_code
_entity_poly.pdbx_strand_id
1 'polypeptide(L)' 'MASDLHVRVEAEPVPGLLRPAIEAALAGLPWPAGPEAQVAAAVAAAVRDSSWGGAPSGRGASSGEARRAGTNP' A
#
# COMPACT_ATOMS: atom_id res chain seq x y z
N MET A 1 -6.11 14.60 -10.26
CA MET A 1 -5.40 14.74 -8.97
C MET A 1 -4.47 13.55 -8.87
N ALA A 2 -3.16 13.77 -8.77
CA ALA A 2 -2.23 12.67 -8.50
C ALA A 2 -2.44 12.23 -7.04
N SER A 3 -2.62 10.93 -6.81
CA SER A 3 -2.73 10.38 -5.46
C SER A 3 -1.32 10.16 -4.92
N ASP A 4 -0.96 10.86 -3.85
CA ASP A 4 0.30 10.63 -3.14
C ASP A 4 0.27 9.29 -2.39
N LEU A 5 1.38 8.55 -2.45
CA LEU A 5 1.58 7.29 -1.72
C LEU A 5 2.41 7.56 -0.46
N HIS A 6 1.80 7.39 0.71
CA HIS A 6 2.49 7.47 1.99
C HIS A 6 2.83 6.08 2.52
N VAL A 7 4.12 5.83 2.75
CA VAL A 7 4.62 4.54 3.25
C VAL A 7 5.20 4.74 4.65
N ARG A 8 4.76 3.93 5.61
CA ARG A 8 5.43 3.83 6.92
C ARG A 8 6.55 2.80 6.80
N VAL A 9 7.74 3.21 7.22
CA VAL A 9 8.96 2.38 7.22
C VAL A 9 9.47 2.26 8.65
N GLU A 10 9.97 1.07 9.00
CA GLU A 10 10.47 0.80 10.36
C GLU A 10 11.82 1.46 10.65
N ALA A 11 12.57 1.81 9.61
CA ALA A 11 13.84 2.50 9.69
C ALA A 11 13.97 3.50 8.54
N GLU A 12 14.82 4.51 8.72
CA GLU A 12 15.09 5.51 7.69
C GLU A 12 15.76 4.84 6.47
N PRO A 13 15.20 4.97 5.26
CA PRO A 13 15.76 4.37 4.07
C PRO A 13 16.97 5.17 3.58
N VAL A 14 17.94 4.47 2.99
CA VAL A 14 19.09 5.11 2.37
C VAL A 14 18.61 5.86 1.13
N PRO A 15 18.80 7.19 1.03
CA PRO A 15 18.26 7.98 -0.07
C PRO A 15 18.69 7.49 -1.46
N GLY A 16 19.92 6.97 -1.57
CA GLY A 16 20.47 6.41 -2.81
C GLY A 16 19.85 5.09 -3.27
N LEU A 17 19.14 4.37 -2.38
CA LEU A 17 18.55 3.05 -2.68
C LEU A 17 17.04 3.11 -2.97
N LEU A 18 16.38 4.22 -2.63
CA LEU A 18 14.93 4.39 -2.84
C LEU A 18 14.53 4.30 -4.31
N ARG A 19 15.23 5.03 -5.20
CA ARG A 19 14.92 5.02 -6.63
C ARG A 19 15.08 3.62 -7.25
N PRO A 20 16.22 2.93 -7.07
CA PRO A 20 16.38 1.54 -7.49
C PRO A 20 15.30 0.60 -6.95
N ALA A 21 14.90 0.74 -5.69
CA ALA A 21 13.87 -0.10 -5.07
C ALA A 21 12.49 0.12 -5.70
N ILE A 22 12.13 1.38 -6.01
CA ILE A 22 10.89 1.72 -6.72
C ILE A 22 10.92 1.15 -8.14
N GLU A 23 12.03 1.32 -8.86
CA GLU A 23 12.19 0.79 -10.22
C GLU A 23 12.08 -0.74 -10.25
N ALA A 24 12.71 -1.43 -9.29
CA ALA A 24 12.58 -2.88 -9.13
C ALA A 24 11.12 -3.30 -8.85
N ALA A 25 10.42 -2.59 -7.96
CA ALA A 25 9.02 -2.86 -7.66
C ALA A 25 8.11 -2.70 -8.89
N LEU A 26 8.33 -1.66 -9.69
CA LEU A 26 7.61 -1.42 -10.94
C LEU A 26 7.93 -2.49 -12.00
N ALA A 27 9.16 -3.00 -12.03
CA ALA A 27 9.58 -4.10 -12.89
C ALA A 27 9.12 -5.48 -12.37
N GLY A 28 8.50 -5.56 -11.18
CA GLY A 28 8.12 -6.83 -10.55
C GLY A 28 9.30 -7.66 -10.06
N LEU A 29 10.48 -7.05 -9.88
CA LEU A 29 11.69 -7.69 -9.39
C LEU A 29 11.72 -7.72 -7.85
N PRO A 30 12.24 -8.80 -7.24
CA PRO A 30 12.41 -8.88 -5.80
C PRO A 30 13.49 -7.88 -5.31
N TRP A 31 13.29 -7.31 -4.12
CA TRP A 31 14.24 -6.41 -3.47
C TRP A 31 14.83 -7.06 -2.20
N PRO A 32 16.14 -6.88 -1.90
CA PRO A 32 16.75 -7.40 -0.68
C PRO A 32 16.06 -6.86 0.59
N ALA A 33 16.05 -7.66 1.66
CA ALA A 33 15.45 -7.26 2.93
C ALA A 33 16.12 -5.97 3.48
N GLY A 34 15.30 -5.02 3.93
CA GLY A 34 15.73 -3.71 4.40
C GLY A 34 14.56 -2.72 4.43
N PRO A 35 14.78 -1.47 4.88
CA PRO A 35 13.74 -0.44 4.87
C PRO A 35 13.20 -0.15 3.46
N GLU A 36 14.05 -0.24 2.43
CA GLU A 36 13.64 -0.05 1.04
C GLU A 36 12.74 -1.18 0.52
N ALA A 37 12.83 -2.38 1.09
CA ALA A 37 11.93 -3.48 0.75
C ALA A 37 10.47 -3.14 1.12
N GLN A 38 10.27 -2.40 2.22
CA GLN A 38 8.94 -1.95 2.64
C GLN A 38 8.36 -0.95 1.63
N VAL A 39 9.22 -0.05 1.11
CA VAL A 39 8.85 0.89 0.04
C VAL A 39 8.54 0.15 -1.25
N ALA A 40 9.40 -0.78 -1.68
CA ALA A 40 9.19 -1.59 -2.88
C ALA A 40 7.88 -2.39 -2.79
N ALA A 41 7.59 -3.01 -1.65
CA ALA A 41 6.35 -3.74 -1.42
C ALA A 41 5.11 -2.83 -1.46
N ALA A 42 5.19 -1.64 -0.86
CA ALA A 42 4.10 -0.67 -0.86
C ALA A 42 3.82 -0.12 -2.27
N VAL A 43 4.86 0.16 -3.05
CA VAL A 43 4.73 0.59 -4.46
C VAL A 43 4.11 -0.53 -5.30
N ALA A 44 4.62 -1.75 -5.19
CA ALA A 44 4.05 -2.89 -5.92
C ALA A 44 2.57 -3.13 -5.55
N ALA A 45 2.20 -2.96 -4.28
CA ALA A 45 0.81 -3.03 -3.84
C ALA A 45 -0.04 -1.90 -4.44
N ALA A 46 0.42 -0.66 -4.37
CA ALA A 46 -0.30 0.50 -4.92
C ALA A 46 -0.51 0.38 -6.44
N VAL A 47 0.49 -0.11 -7.17
CA VAL A 47 0.39 -0.32 -8.63
C VAL A 47 -0.58 -1.44 -8.97
N ARG A 48 -0.58 -2.55 -8.21
CA ARG A 48 -1.55 -3.63 -8.37
C ARG A 48 -2.98 -3.16 -8.06
N ASP A 49 -3.16 -2.41 -6.99
CA ASP A 49 -4.46 -1.86 -6.57
C ASP A 49 -5.00 -0.86 -7.61
N SER A 50 -4.13 0.04 -8.10
CA SER A 50 -4.46 0.98 -9.19
C SER A 50 -4.80 0.28 -10.51
N SER A 51 -4.22 -0.89 -10.76
CA SER A 51 -4.52 -1.71 -11.95
C SER A 51 -5.84 -2.49 -11.80
N TRP A 52 -6.38 -2.61 -10.59
CA TRP A 52 -7.60 -3.38 -10.29
C TRP A 52 -8.82 -2.53 -9.92
N GLY A 53 -8.68 -1.26 -9.56
CA GLY A 53 -9.83 -0.42 -9.25
C GLY A 53 -9.54 1.06 -9.12
N GLY A 54 -10.34 1.88 -9.80
CA GLY A 54 -10.58 3.22 -9.31
C GLY A 54 -11.30 3.15 -7.96
N ALA A 55 -10.61 3.48 -6.86
CA ALA A 55 -11.09 4.23 -5.69
C ALA A 55 -10.16 3.99 -4.48
N PRO A 56 -9.63 5.05 -3.82
CA PRO A 56 -8.85 4.89 -2.61
C PRO A 56 -9.78 4.60 -1.43
N SER A 57 -9.87 3.33 -1.01
CA SER A 57 -10.45 3.00 0.29
C SER A 57 -9.40 3.17 1.36
N GLY A 58 -9.30 4.42 1.83
CA GLY A 58 -8.61 4.78 3.04
C GLY A 58 -9.04 3.87 4.19
N ARG A 59 -8.02 3.38 4.89
CA ARG A 59 -8.10 2.67 6.17
C ARG A 59 -8.90 3.49 7.19
N GLY A 60 -10.21 3.25 7.25
CA GLY A 60 -11.08 3.67 8.33
C GLY A 60 -11.42 2.47 9.20
N ALA A 61 -10.62 2.22 10.23
CA ALA A 61 -11.01 1.33 11.30
C ALA A 61 -12.23 1.92 12.03
N SER A 62 -13.35 1.19 12.01
CA SER A 62 -14.38 1.19 13.06
C SER A 62 -15.10 -0.14 12.92
N SER A 63 -14.60 -1.14 13.64
CA SER A 63 -15.23 -1.62 14.87
C SER A 63 -16.54 -2.33 14.56
N GLY A 64 -16.53 -3.65 14.75
CA GLY A 64 -17.69 -4.48 14.54
C GLY A 64 -18.90 -3.99 15.34
N GLU A 65 -20.04 -3.96 14.67
CA GLU A 65 -21.32 -4.13 15.33
C GLU A 65 -22.11 -5.18 14.56
N ALA A 66 -21.84 -6.44 14.91
CA ALA A 66 -22.86 -7.46 14.82
C ALA A 66 -23.99 -7.06 15.77
N ARG A 67 -25.16 -6.66 15.25
CA ARG A 67 -26.44 -6.86 15.93
C ARG A 67 -27.66 -6.58 15.02
N ARG A 68 -28.40 -7.68 14.84
CA ARG A 68 -29.86 -7.79 14.70
C ARG A 68 -30.47 -7.62 13.30
N ALA A 69 -30.66 -8.80 12.72
CA ALA A 69 -31.92 -9.24 12.11
C ALA A 69 -33.17 -8.45 12.56
N GLY A 70 -34.01 -8.14 11.56
CA GLY A 70 -35.45 -7.98 11.72
C GLY A 70 -35.98 -6.57 11.56
N THR A 71 -36.46 -6.24 10.35
CA THR A 71 -37.89 -5.93 10.15
C THR A 71 -38.21 -5.93 8.64
N ASN A 72 -39.20 -6.73 8.26
CA ASN A 72 -39.81 -6.79 6.93
C ASN A 72 -40.90 -5.68 6.86
N PRO A 73 -41.25 -5.14 5.68
CA PRO A 73 -42.27 -4.09 5.46
C PRO A 73 -43.61 -4.30 6.16
#